data_AF-A0A2P7N0D5-F1
#
_entry.id   AF-A0A2P7N0D5-F1
#
_cell.length_a   1.000
_cell.length_b   1.000
_cell.length_c   1.000
_cell.angle_alpha   90.00
_cell.angle_beta   90.00
_cell.angle_gamma   90.00
#
_symmetry.space_group_name_H-M   'P 1'
#
loop_
_entity.id
_entity.type
_entity.pdbx_description
1 polymer ?
#
loop_
_entity_poly.entity_id
_entity_poly.type
_entity_poly.pdbx_seq_one_letter_code
_entity_poly.pdbx_strand_id
1 'polypeptide(L)' 'MNPLPDRLVILWLLITLGLCFALIFWSVKLNPKPEPQLQWRDRPSGQPTGQPSGRLNDPKAPLL' A
#
# COMPACT_ATOMS: atom_id res chain seq x y z
N MET A 1 -36.60 9.56 -35.14
CA MET A 1 -35.41 9.60 -34.26
C MET A 1 -35.90 10.00 -32.87
N ASN A 2 -36.13 9.03 -31.99
CA ASN A 2 -36.64 9.31 -30.64
C ASN A 2 -35.43 9.68 -29.76
N PRO A 3 -35.31 10.94 -29.29
CA PRO A 3 -34.19 11.32 -28.44
C PRO A 3 -34.24 10.48 -27.16
N LEU A 4 -33.10 9.98 -26.72
CA LEU A 4 -33.03 9.27 -25.44
C LEU A 4 -33.60 10.19 -24.35
N PRO A 5 -34.41 9.66 -23.42
CA PRO A 5 -34.91 10.44 -22.31
C PRO A 5 -33.71 11.04 -21.56
N ASP A 6 -33.66 12.36 -21.47
CA ASP A 6 -32.62 13.11 -20.77
C ASP A 6 -32.37 12.57 -19.34
N ARG A 7 -33.46 12.10 -18.71
CA ARG A 7 -33.46 11.41 -17.41
C ARG A 7 -32.61 10.15 -17.38
N LEU A 8 -32.61 9.35 -18.45
CA LEU A 8 -31.78 8.15 -18.52
C LEU A 8 -30.31 8.54 -18.65
N VAL A 9 -29.98 9.55 -19.45
CA VAL A 9 -28.60 10.03 -19.59
C VAL A 9 -28.06 10.51 -18.24
N ILE A 10 -28.84 11.33 -17.52
CA ILE A 10 -28.49 11.81 -16.19
C ILE A 10 -28.38 10.65 -15.19
N LEU A 11 -29.31 9.69 -15.23
CA LEU A 11 -29.30 8.53 -14.36
C LEU A 11 -28.03 7.69 -14.59
N TRP A 12 -27.69 7.39 -15.84
CA TRP A 12 -26.46 6.67 -16.19
C TRP A 12 -25.22 7.43 -15.76
N LEU A 13 -25.18 8.76 -15.95
CA LEU A 13 -24.07 9.60 -15.52
C LEU A 13 -23.86 9.50 -13.99
N LEU A 14 -24.93 9.62 -13.21
CA LEU A 14 -24.86 9.52 -11.75
C LEU A 14 -24.47 8.11 -11.29
N ILE A 15 -24.98 7.06 -11.94
CA ILE A 15 -24.60 5.67 -11.63
C ILE A 15 -23.11 5.45 -11.92
N THR A 16 -22.62 5.85 -13.08
CA THR A 16 -21.19 5.69 -13.44
C THR A 16 -20.29 6.47 -12.48
N LEU A 17 -20.67 7.71 -12.14
CA LEU A 17 -19.93 8.54 -11.20
C LEU A 17 -19.91 7.92 -9.79
N GLY A 18 -21.06 7.48 -9.30
CA GLY A 18 -21.20 6.82 -8.00
C GLY A 18 -20.45 5.50 -7.92
N LEU A 19 -20.51 4.68 -8.98
CA LEU A 19 -19.78 3.41 -9.06
C LEU A 19 -18.27 3.64 -9.05
N CYS A 20 -17.77 4.62 -9.80
CA CYS A 20 -16.35 4.97 -9.81
C CYS A 20 -15.88 5.41 -8.42
N PHE A 21 -16.65 6.27 -7.75
CA PHE A 21 -16.35 6.71 -6.39
C PHE A 21 -16.37 5.55 -5.38
N ALA A 22 -17.38 4.69 -5.46
CA ALA A 22 -17.51 3.51 -4.61
C ALA A 22 -16.32 2.55 -4.80
N LEU A 23 -15.90 2.30 -6.05
CA LEU A 23 -14.76 1.44 -6.35
C LEU A 23 -13.46 2.01 -5.80
N ILE A 24 -13.20 3.31 -5.96
CA ILE A 24 -11.99 3.95 -5.41
C ILE A 24 -11.99 3.85 -3.88
N PHE A 25 -13.10 4.23 -3.24
CA PHE A 25 -13.23 4.15 -1.79
C PHE A 25 -13.02 2.72 -1.29
N TRP A 26 -13.61 1.75 -1.98
CA TRP A 26 -13.47 0.34 -1.66
C TRP A 26 -12.04 -0.17 -1.87
N SER A 27 -11.37 0.23 -2.95
CA SER A 27 -9.97 -0.12 -3.22
C SER A 27 -9.02 0.46 -2.18
N VAL A 28 -9.20 1.70 -1.74
CA VAL A 28 -8.40 2.30 -0.66
C VAL A 28 -8.67 1.58 0.68
N LYS A 29 -9.94 1.21 0.94
CA LYS A 29 -10.30 0.45 2.14
C LYS A 29 -9.69 -0.95 2.15
N LEU A 30 -9.70 -1.65 1.03
CA LEU A 30 -9.18 -3.02 0.93
C LEU A 30 -7.66 -3.08 0.84
N ASN A 31 -7.03 -2.09 0.21
CA ASN A 31 -5.61 -2.07 0.01
C ASN A 31 -5.07 -0.72 0.51
N PRO A 32 -4.88 -0.57 1.84
CA PRO A 32 -4.11 0.55 2.35
C PRO A 32 -2.71 0.41 1.76
N LYS A 33 -2.44 1.16 0.68
CA LYS A 33 -1.16 1.13 -0.02
C LYS A 33 -0.07 1.34 1.06
N PRO A 34 0.82 0.35 1.29
CA PRO A 34 1.94 0.55 2.18
C PRO A 34 2.63 1.81 1.69
N GLU A 35 2.89 2.72 2.63
CA GLU A 35 3.57 3.99 2.41
C GLU A 35 4.62 3.78 1.31
N PRO A 36 4.53 4.47 0.16
CA PRO A 36 5.51 4.30 -0.89
C PRO A 36 6.85 4.67 -0.27
N GLN A 37 7.64 3.63 0.05
CA GLN A 37 8.98 3.73 0.61
C GLN A 37 9.69 4.74 -0.28
N LEU A 38 9.86 5.93 0.27
CA LEU A 38 10.53 7.00 -0.43
C LEU A 38 11.95 6.46 -0.63
N GLN A 39 12.28 5.97 -1.83
CA GLN A 39 13.57 5.34 -2.12
C GLN A 39 14.78 6.21 -1.72
N TRP A 40 14.58 7.52 -1.55
CA TRP A 40 15.59 8.44 -1.04
C TRP A 40 15.91 8.27 0.46
N ARG A 41 15.04 7.60 1.22
CA ARG A 41 15.24 7.15 2.61
C ARG A 41 15.87 5.76 2.71
N ASP A 42 15.80 4.95 1.64
CA ASP A 42 16.43 3.63 1.55
C ASP A 42 17.94 3.72 1.24
N ARG A 43 18.68 4.54 2.02
CA ARG A 43 20.12 4.31 2.16
C ARG A 43 20.28 3.11 3.10
N PRO A 44 21.07 2.09 2.72
CA PRO A 44 21.07 0.83 3.43
C PRO A 44 21.82 0.98 4.75
N SER A 45 21.10 0.89 5.86
CA SER A 45 21.65 0.31 7.08
C SER A 45 20.71 -0.81 7.55
N GLY A 46 20.67 -1.85 6.70
CA GLY A 46 20.46 -3.25 7.03
C GLY A 46 19.32 -3.61 7.96
N GLN A 47 18.21 -4.09 7.40
CA GLN A 47 17.38 -5.04 8.14
C GLN A 47 16.63 -6.00 7.20
N PRO A 48 17.14 -7.22 6.96
CA PRO A 48 16.28 -8.33 6.66
C PRO A 48 15.74 -8.89 7.98
N THR A 49 14.43 -8.70 8.15
CA THR A 49 13.47 -9.74 8.54
C THR A 49 14.05 -11.01 9.17
N GLY A 50 13.86 -11.16 10.48
CA GLY A 50 13.79 -12.44 11.22
C GLY A 50 15.03 -13.34 11.21
N GLN A 51 15.62 -13.59 12.38
CA GLN A 51 15.83 -14.93 12.98
C GLN A 51 16.79 -14.84 14.19
N PRO A 52 16.52 -15.55 15.31
CA PRO A 52 17.21 -15.37 16.59
C PRO A 52 18.42 -16.28 16.71
N SER A 53 19.53 -15.79 17.22
CA SER A 53 20.56 -16.63 17.84
C SER A 53 21.56 -15.77 18.59
N GLY A 54 21.44 -15.78 19.91
CA GLY A 54 22.55 -15.43 20.79
C GLY A 54 23.71 -16.39 20.49
N ARG A 55 24.70 -15.91 19.76
CA ARG A 55 25.92 -16.66 19.50
C ARG A 55 27.11 -15.77 19.83
N LEU A 56 27.76 -16.16 20.93
CA LEU A 56 29.21 -16.36 20.97
C LEU A 56 30.05 -15.10 20.79
N ASN A 57 30.18 -14.32 21.86
CA ASN A 57 31.32 -13.42 22.03
C ASN A 57 31.98 -13.69 23.39
N ASP A 58 32.78 -14.75 23.44
CA ASP A 58 33.91 -14.86 24.37
C ASP A 58 35.15 -14.34 23.64
N PRO A 59 35.57 -13.07 23.84
CA PRO A 59 36.85 -12.62 23.32
C PRO A 59 37.96 -13.19 24.21
N LYS A 60 38.59 -14.25 23.71
CA LYS A 60 40.03 -14.57 23.79
C LYS A 60 40.81 -13.82 24.89
N ALA A 61 41.19 -14.59 25.91
CA ALA A 61 42.08 -14.20 27.01
C ALA A 61 43.35 -13.44 26.56
N PRO A 62 43.79 -12.47 27.38
CA PRO A 62 45.20 -12.11 27.51
C PRO A 62 45.72 -12.32 28.94
N LEU A 63 46.73 -13.20 29.03
CA LEU A 63 47.90 -13.22 29.92
C LEU A 63 47.82 -12.61 31.34
N LEU A 64 47.77 -13.49 32.35
CA LEU A 64 48.73 -13.58 33.46
C LEU A 64 48.67 -14.98 34.09
#